data_AF-A0A1Z7ZXW3-F1
#
_entry.id   AF-A0A1Z7ZXW3-F1
#
_cell.length_a   1.000
_cell.length_b   1.000
_cell.length_c   1.000
_cell.angle_alpha   90.00
_cell.angle_beta   90.00
_cell.angle_gamma   90.00
#
_symmetry.space_group_name_H-M   'P 1'
#
loop_
_entity.id
_entity.type
_entity.pdbx_description
1 polymer ?
#
loop_
_entity_poly.entity_id
_entity_poly.type
_entity_poly.pdbx_seq_one_letter_code
_entity_poly.pdbx_strand_id
1 'polypeptide(L)'
;MTKPLFECKIEFSPSPHLSQIYDGFAKLSKKGIINLNTVRTRQNETKPVIKVIVNNKYTVMYDTLDGLNWINGSLEENLQYFKTNYDADYYFKRSYSKILEGKAKNTKIYPLGLNYSFDYEGNYPLPIKEKLKKFIRQNIKKNVFKPSAFEYPPYKNNTDKVLFLCRLWNPDEVETDGLKSQREKINNDRIEFVQTCKNEFGDRFTGGIQNDAFSRRMAKDLLMPHEITKKQNFIDAIKDHNICVTTTGLHDSTGWKLAEYVAASRAIISEPLHYELPGDFKNPTHYLSFNNSSQLINNINDLLKNPEMMREMMKENHRYYNNFVDSEKMILNTLLKIDND
;
A
#
# COMPACT_ATOMS: atom_id res chain seq x y z
N MET A 1 30.48 1.61 -20.44
CA MET A 1 29.19 1.16 -19.90
C MET A 1 29.46 0.07 -18.89
N THR A 2 29.03 0.26 -17.64
CA THR A 2 29.14 -0.76 -16.58
C THR A 2 28.28 -1.97 -16.93
N LYS A 3 28.80 -3.17 -16.69
CA LYS A 3 28.05 -4.42 -16.86
C LYS A 3 26.87 -4.43 -15.86
N PRO A 4 25.63 -4.76 -16.27
CA PRO A 4 24.52 -4.92 -15.34
C PRO A 4 24.84 -5.93 -14.24
N LEU A 5 24.37 -5.66 -13.02
CA LEU A 5 24.53 -6.54 -11.87
C LEU A 5 23.60 -7.76 -11.95
N PHE A 6 22.39 -7.57 -12.50
CA PHE A 6 21.39 -8.62 -12.59
C PHE A 6 20.81 -8.75 -14.00
N GLU A 7 20.43 -9.98 -14.37
CA GLU A 7 19.55 -10.25 -15.49
C GLU A 7 18.15 -10.61 -14.97
N CYS A 8 17.12 -9.88 -15.38
CA CYS A 8 15.75 -10.10 -14.91
C CYS A 8 14.80 -10.36 -16.08
N LYS A 9 14.07 -11.47 -16.02
CA LYS A 9 12.96 -11.78 -16.93
C LYS A 9 11.65 -11.71 -16.15
N ILE A 10 10.86 -10.67 -16.38
CA ILE A 10 9.62 -10.39 -15.64
C ILE A 10 8.38 -10.80 -16.42
N GLU A 11 7.44 -11.44 -15.73
CA GLU A 11 6.09 -11.64 -16.20
C GLU A 11 5.24 -10.37 -16.06
N PHE A 12 4.53 -10.02 -17.13
CA PHE A 12 3.68 -8.84 -17.17
C PHE A 12 2.19 -9.18 -17.15
N SER A 13 1.50 -8.67 -16.13
CA SER A 13 0.05 -8.66 -15.97
C SER A 13 -0.41 -7.25 -15.55
N PRO A 14 -1.40 -6.64 -16.24
CA PRO A 14 -1.85 -5.30 -15.91
C PRO A 14 -2.65 -5.29 -14.60
N SER A 15 -2.06 -4.78 -13.51
CA SER A 15 -2.76 -4.55 -12.25
C SER A 15 -2.26 -3.28 -11.55
N PRO A 16 -3.15 -2.45 -10.97
CA PRO A 16 -2.75 -1.33 -10.12
C PRO A 16 -1.87 -1.76 -8.93
N HIS A 17 -2.07 -2.97 -8.41
CA HIS A 17 -1.29 -3.50 -7.28
C HIS A 17 0.17 -3.79 -7.64
N LEU A 18 0.48 -4.01 -8.92
CA LEU A 18 1.82 -4.32 -9.40
C LEU A 18 2.60 -3.09 -9.86
N SER A 19 2.03 -1.88 -9.69
CA SER A 19 2.61 -0.63 -10.20
C SER A 19 4.02 -0.38 -9.67
N GLN A 20 4.24 -0.52 -8.36
CA GLN A 20 5.56 -0.34 -7.75
C GLN A 20 6.60 -1.33 -8.27
N ILE A 21 6.19 -2.58 -8.52
CA ILE A 21 7.11 -3.62 -8.99
C ILE A 21 7.60 -3.28 -10.39
N TYR A 22 6.68 -2.96 -11.29
CA TYR A 22 7.03 -2.56 -12.65
C TYR A 22 7.87 -1.27 -12.67
N ASP A 23 7.48 -0.26 -11.90
CA ASP A 23 8.24 0.99 -11.83
C ASP A 23 9.68 0.76 -11.34
N GLY A 24 9.86 -0.08 -10.32
CA GLY A 24 11.17 -0.38 -9.75
C GLY A 24 12.11 -1.07 -10.73
N PHE A 25 11.63 -2.13 -11.39
CA PHE A 25 12.38 -2.81 -12.45
C PHE A 25 12.72 -1.85 -13.61
N ALA A 26 11.77 -1.01 -14.03
CA ALA A 26 11.99 -0.04 -15.10
C ALA A 26 13.06 1.00 -14.72
N LYS A 27 13.01 1.55 -13.50
CA LYS A 27 14.01 2.51 -12.99
C LYS A 27 15.41 1.90 -12.92
N LEU A 28 15.54 0.68 -12.39
CA LEU A 28 16.81 -0.03 -12.32
C LEU A 28 17.39 -0.34 -13.71
N SER A 29 16.54 -0.73 -14.66
CA SER A 29 16.95 -1.01 -16.04
C SER A 29 17.46 0.26 -16.73
N LYS A 30 16.74 1.39 -16.57
CA LYS A 30 17.15 2.70 -17.09
C LYS A 30 18.51 3.16 -16.54
N LYS A 31 18.83 2.80 -15.30
CA LYS A 31 20.14 3.07 -14.66
C LYS A 31 21.24 2.09 -15.08
N GLY A 32 20.94 1.07 -15.88
CA GLY A 32 21.90 0.03 -16.28
C GLY A 32 22.29 -0.92 -15.14
N ILE A 33 21.56 -0.91 -14.01
CA ILE A 33 21.81 -1.81 -12.87
C ILE A 33 21.35 -3.23 -13.23
N ILE A 34 20.29 -3.35 -14.02
CA ILE A 34 19.77 -4.64 -14.49
C ILE A 34 19.58 -4.66 -16.00
N ASN A 35 19.71 -5.85 -16.58
CA ASN A 35 19.20 -6.15 -17.91
C ASN A 35 17.77 -6.70 -17.78
N LEU A 36 16.77 -5.97 -18.29
CA LEU A 36 15.35 -6.29 -18.12
C LEU A 36 14.73 -6.82 -19.42
N ASN A 37 14.21 -8.04 -19.35
CA ASN A 37 13.37 -8.63 -20.39
C ASN A 37 11.96 -8.82 -19.84
N THR A 38 10.95 -8.52 -20.65
CA THR A 38 9.54 -8.65 -20.22
C THR A 38 8.81 -9.64 -21.10
N VAL A 39 8.12 -10.58 -20.48
CA VAL A 39 7.27 -11.56 -21.15
C VAL A 39 5.83 -11.32 -20.72
N ARG A 40 4.93 -11.14 -21.68
CA ARG A 40 3.50 -11.05 -21.35
C ARG A 40 2.98 -12.44 -20.99
N THR A 41 2.37 -12.58 -19.83
CA THR A 41 1.69 -13.83 -19.49
C THR A 41 0.35 -13.91 -20.19
N ARG A 42 0.00 -15.12 -20.65
CA ARG A 42 -1.35 -15.46 -21.14
C ARG A 42 -2.29 -15.86 -20.00
N GLN A 43 -1.79 -15.95 -18.77
CA GLN A 43 -2.55 -16.42 -17.63
C GLN A 43 -3.69 -15.44 -17.32
N ASN A 44 -4.90 -15.98 -17.26
CA ASN A 44 -6.11 -15.33 -16.74
C ASN A 44 -6.09 -15.27 -15.20
N GLU A 45 -4.91 -15.17 -14.58
CA GLU A 45 -4.81 -15.02 -13.14
C GLU A 45 -5.21 -13.59 -12.77
N THR A 46 -6.33 -13.48 -12.05
CA THR A 46 -6.90 -12.20 -11.61
C THR A 46 -6.12 -11.59 -10.45
N LYS A 47 -5.23 -12.37 -9.82
CA LYS A 47 -4.50 -11.99 -8.60
C LYS A 47 -3.19 -11.30 -8.99
N PRO A 48 -2.78 -10.25 -8.27
CA PRO A 48 -1.58 -9.47 -8.58
C PRO A 48 -0.32 -10.15 -8.01
N VAL A 49 -0.02 -11.33 -8.55
CA VAL A 49 1.16 -12.14 -8.25
C VAL A 49 1.91 -12.36 -9.56
N ILE A 50 3.23 -12.12 -9.58
CA ILE A 50 4.03 -12.29 -10.79
C ILE A 50 5.34 -13.03 -10.51
N LYS A 51 5.80 -13.77 -11.52
CA LYS A 51 7.11 -14.42 -11.51
C LYS A 51 8.17 -13.56 -12.18
N VAL A 52 9.37 -13.59 -11.62
CA VAL A 52 10.58 -13.01 -12.17
C VAL A 52 11.69 -14.06 -12.13
N ILE A 53 12.37 -14.27 -13.25
CA ILE A 53 13.60 -15.08 -13.28
C ILE A 53 14.80 -14.15 -13.14
N VAL A 54 15.62 -14.37 -12.11
CA VAL A 54 16.82 -13.57 -11.81
C VAL A 54 18.09 -14.37 -12.14
N ASN A 55 19.00 -13.77 -12.89
CA ASN A 55 20.29 -14.33 -13.33
C ASN A 55 20.18 -15.69 -14.04
N ASN A 56 19.04 -15.96 -14.69
CA ASN A 56 18.68 -17.27 -15.27
C ASN A 56 18.82 -18.45 -14.26
N LYS A 57 18.80 -18.14 -12.96
CA LYS A 57 19.10 -19.08 -11.88
C LYS A 57 17.93 -19.19 -10.91
N TYR A 58 17.43 -18.06 -10.43
CA TYR A 58 16.44 -18.01 -9.37
C TYR A 58 15.05 -17.69 -9.91
N THR A 59 14.06 -18.45 -9.49
CA THR A 59 12.64 -18.14 -9.64
C THR A 59 12.17 -17.33 -8.43
N VAL A 60 11.68 -16.12 -8.69
CA VAL A 60 11.28 -15.15 -7.67
C VAL A 60 9.81 -14.78 -7.88
N MET A 61 9.02 -14.84 -6.82
CA MET A 61 7.62 -14.41 -6.83
C MET A 61 7.46 -13.07 -6.11
N TYR A 62 6.72 -12.15 -6.74
CA TYR A 62 6.26 -10.91 -6.11
C TYR A 62 4.75 -10.98 -5.95
N ASP A 63 4.28 -11.06 -4.71
CA ASP A 63 2.87 -11.12 -4.35
C ASP A 63 2.42 -9.83 -3.65
N THR A 64 1.56 -9.08 -4.32
CA THR A 64 1.04 -7.79 -3.86
C THR A 64 -0.42 -7.84 -3.35
N LEU A 65 -0.97 -9.05 -3.15
CA LEU A 65 -2.30 -9.26 -2.56
C LEU A 65 -2.43 -8.62 -1.18
N ASP A 66 -3.63 -8.14 -0.88
CA ASP A 66 -3.98 -7.44 0.38
C ASP A 66 -3.88 -8.33 1.62
N GLY A 67 -4.10 -9.64 1.51
CA GLY A 67 -3.99 -10.57 2.65
C GLY A 67 -3.53 -11.96 2.23
N LEU A 68 -3.91 -12.96 3.02
CA LEU A 68 -3.67 -14.39 2.76
C LEU A 68 -4.91 -15.01 2.09
N ASN A 69 -5.30 -14.43 0.94
CA ASN A 69 -6.59 -14.66 0.27
C ASN A 69 -6.41 -14.96 -1.24
N TRP A 70 -5.54 -15.91 -1.55
CA TRP A 70 -5.30 -16.40 -2.91
C TRP A 70 -6.55 -17.03 -3.53
N ILE A 71 -7.33 -17.75 -2.73
CA ILE A 71 -8.61 -18.36 -3.10
C ILE A 71 -9.75 -17.86 -2.20
N ASN A 72 -10.99 -18.03 -2.66
CA ASN A 72 -12.17 -17.84 -1.82
C ASN A 72 -12.32 -19.06 -0.91
N GLY A 73 -11.85 -18.95 0.33
CA GLY A 73 -11.80 -20.05 1.29
C GLY A 73 -11.30 -19.57 2.66
N SER A 74 -11.25 -20.50 3.61
CA SER A 74 -10.71 -20.26 4.95
C SER A 74 -9.22 -19.93 4.91
N LEU A 75 -8.67 -19.48 6.05
CA LEU A 75 -7.23 -19.26 6.17
C LEU A 75 -6.46 -20.56 5.94
N GLU A 76 -6.92 -21.68 6.49
CA GLU A 76 -6.29 -23.00 6.35
C GLU A 76 -6.28 -23.44 4.88
N GLU A 77 -7.40 -23.27 4.17
CA GLU A 77 -7.50 -23.59 2.74
C GLU A 77 -6.54 -22.72 1.92
N ASN A 78 -6.42 -21.43 2.25
CA ASN A 78 -5.48 -20.52 1.61
C ASN A 78 -4.02 -20.87 1.90
N LEU A 79 -3.68 -21.27 3.12
CA LEU A 79 -2.33 -21.73 3.48
C LEU A 79 -1.98 -23.04 2.76
N GLN A 80 -2.95 -23.95 2.63
CA GLN A 80 -2.76 -25.19 1.88
C GLN A 80 -2.61 -24.92 0.37
N TYR A 81 -3.41 -24.01 -0.18
CA TYR A 81 -3.27 -23.53 -1.55
C TYR A 81 -1.89 -22.92 -1.80
N PHE A 82 -1.44 -22.03 -0.91
CA PHE A 82 -0.14 -21.40 -1.00
C PHE A 82 1.00 -22.44 -1.07
N LYS A 83 0.94 -23.44 -0.19
CA LYS A 83 1.91 -24.53 -0.13
C LYS A 83 1.99 -25.37 -1.41
N THR A 84 0.88 -25.53 -2.15
CA THR A 84 0.82 -26.41 -3.32
C THR A 84 0.94 -25.69 -4.66
N ASN A 85 0.66 -24.39 -4.71
CA ASN A 85 0.58 -23.64 -5.97
C ASN A 85 1.75 -22.67 -6.19
N TYR A 86 2.53 -22.35 -5.16
CA TYR A 86 3.70 -21.49 -5.29
C TYR A 86 4.98 -22.28 -5.03
N ASP A 87 5.72 -22.53 -6.11
CA ASP A 87 7.06 -23.11 -6.10
C ASP A 87 8.05 -22.10 -6.68
N ALA A 88 8.94 -21.62 -5.82
CA ALA A 88 9.93 -20.59 -6.14
C ALA A 88 11.10 -20.65 -5.16
N ASP A 89 12.27 -20.16 -5.58
CA ASP A 89 13.43 -20.03 -4.68
C ASP A 89 13.18 -18.92 -3.64
N TYR A 90 12.57 -17.81 -4.09
CA TYR A 90 12.29 -16.62 -3.28
C TYR A 90 10.85 -16.12 -3.47
N TYR A 91 10.21 -15.70 -2.38
CA TYR A 91 8.84 -15.20 -2.39
C TYR A 91 8.72 -13.91 -1.57
N PHE A 92 8.50 -12.78 -2.23
CA PHE A 92 8.29 -11.50 -1.57
C PHE A 92 6.79 -11.19 -1.46
N LYS A 93 6.27 -11.21 -0.23
CA LYS A 93 4.85 -10.99 0.05
C LYS A 93 4.64 -9.61 0.66
N ARG A 94 3.72 -8.81 0.11
CA ARG A 94 3.28 -7.54 0.71
C ARG A 94 2.70 -7.75 2.10
N SER A 95 1.71 -8.65 2.20
CA SER A 95 1.06 -9.01 3.47
C SER A 95 1.78 -10.19 4.12
N TYR A 96 3.06 -10.01 4.38
CA TYR A 96 3.89 -11.06 4.95
C TYR A 96 3.51 -11.32 6.41
N SER A 97 3.46 -12.60 6.77
CA SER A 97 3.26 -13.05 8.14
C SER A 97 4.08 -14.31 8.37
N LYS A 98 4.62 -14.47 9.57
CA LYS A 98 5.37 -15.66 10.00
C LYS A 98 4.58 -16.95 9.86
N ILE A 99 3.25 -16.90 9.78
CA ILE A 99 2.43 -18.09 9.51
C ILE A 99 2.77 -18.76 8.16
N LEU A 100 3.41 -18.03 7.23
CA LEU A 100 3.87 -18.57 5.95
C LEU A 100 5.21 -19.31 6.06
N GLU A 101 6.00 -19.07 7.12
CA GLU A 101 7.29 -19.72 7.30
C GLU A 101 7.13 -21.24 7.38
N GLY A 102 7.96 -21.96 6.62
CA GLY A 102 7.92 -23.42 6.53
C GLY A 102 6.68 -24.00 5.81
N LYS A 103 5.78 -23.18 5.25
CA LYS A 103 4.62 -23.68 4.50
C LYS A 103 4.98 -24.13 3.09
N ALA A 104 5.77 -23.34 2.36
CA ALA A 104 6.26 -23.68 1.03
C ALA A 104 7.61 -24.41 1.14
N LYS A 105 7.74 -25.54 0.43
CA LYS A 105 8.97 -26.35 0.48
C LYS A 105 10.06 -25.66 -0.34
N ASN A 106 11.24 -25.49 0.25
CA ASN A 106 12.42 -24.88 -0.40
C ASN A 106 12.24 -23.42 -0.85
N THR A 107 11.20 -22.71 -0.40
CA THR A 107 10.97 -21.31 -0.72
C THR A 107 11.35 -20.42 0.46
N LYS A 108 12.25 -19.46 0.24
CA LYS A 108 12.55 -18.42 1.21
C LYS A 108 11.53 -17.28 1.06
N ILE A 109 10.78 -16.99 2.12
CA ILE A 109 9.67 -16.01 2.09
C ILE A 109 10.09 -14.76 2.86
N TYR A 110 9.87 -13.58 2.27
CA TYR A 110 10.28 -12.30 2.83
C TYR A 110 9.16 -11.25 2.73
N PRO A 111 9.15 -10.25 3.62
CA PRO A 111 8.27 -9.09 3.49
C PRO A 111 8.70 -8.22 2.31
N LEU A 112 7.74 -7.87 1.45
CA LEU A 112 7.95 -6.97 0.32
C LEU A 112 7.83 -5.50 0.73
N GLY A 113 6.93 -5.19 1.66
CA GLY A 113 6.71 -3.85 2.20
C GLY A 113 5.42 -3.18 1.74
N LEU A 114 5.36 -1.86 1.92
CA LEU A 114 4.17 -1.05 1.68
C LEU A 114 3.86 -0.91 0.18
N ASN A 115 2.56 -0.87 -0.16
CA ASN A 115 2.10 -0.75 -1.54
C ASN A 115 1.11 0.41 -1.72
N TYR A 116 1.16 1.08 -2.86
CA TYR A 116 0.21 2.07 -3.35
C TYR A 116 0.28 2.18 -4.88
N SER A 117 -0.82 2.60 -5.51
CA SER A 117 -0.91 2.68 -6.97
C SER A 117 -0.58 4.07 -7.50
N PHE A 118 0.21 4.08 -8.57
CA PHE A 118 0.57 5.24 -9.37
C PHE A 118 0.90 4.81 -10.80
N ASP A 119 1.18 5.78 -11.66
CA ASP A 119 1.49 5.56 -13.07
C ASP A 119 2.97 5.25 -13.27
N TYR A 120 3.29 3.95 -13.27
CA TYR A 120 4.65 3.44 -13.42
C TYR A 120 5.33 3.84 -14.75
N GLU A 121 6.65 3.96 -14.71
CA GLU A 121 7.53 4.07 -15.87
C GLU A 121 7.75 2.72 -16.56
N GLY A 122 8.14 2.75 -17.84
CA GLY A 122 8.48 1.57 -18.61
C GLY A 122 7.48 1.18 -19.71
N ASN A 123 8.01 0.47 -20.70
CA ASN A 123 7.29 0.03 -21.89
C ASN A 123 6.94 -1.45 -21.79
N TYR A 124 5.88 -1.73 -21.03
CA TYR A 124 5.37 -3.09 -20.84
C TYR A 124 4.41 -3.51 -21.98
N PRO A 125 4.29 -4.82 -22.28
CA PRO A 125 3.49 -5.33 -23.39
C PRO A 125 1.98 -5.27 -23.10
N LEU A 126 1.43 -4.06 -22.99
CA LEU A 126 0.00 -3.81 -22.84
C LEU A 126 -0.76 -4.18 -24.13
N PRO A 127 -1.98 -4.75 -24.03
CA PRO A 127 -2.86 -4.88 -25.18
C PRO A 127 -3.22 -3.51 -25.77
N ILE A 128 -3.50 -3.46 -27.08
CA ILE A 128 -3.73 -2.21 -27.83
C ILE A 128 -4.82 -1.34 -27.19
N LYS A 129 -5.93 -1.94 -26.72
CA LYS A 129 -7.00 -1.22 -26.01
C LYS A 129 -6.50 -0.53 -24.75
N GLU A 130 -5.66 -1.18 -23.96
CA GLU A 130 -5.07 -0.61 -22.75
C GLU A 130 -3.97 0.42 -23.07
N LYS A 131 -3.20 0.21 -24.14
CA LYS A 131 -2.28 1.24 -24.67
C LYS A 131 -3.05 2.51 -25.06
N LEU A 132 -4.18 2.38 -25.74
CA LEU A 132 -5.02 3.52 -26.13
C LEU A 132 -5.62 4.21 -24.90
N LYS A 133 -6.16 3.46 -23.92
CA LYS A 133 -6.64 4.04 -22.66
C LYS A 133 -5.52 4.78 -21.91
N LYS A 134 -4.32 4.18 -21.82
CA LYS A 134 -3.14 4.79 -21.20
C LYS A 134 -2.76 6.09 -21.93
N PHE A 135 -2.70 6.07 -23.26
CA PHE A 135 -2.41 7.23 -24.09
C PHE A 135 -3.42 8.37 -23.89
N ILE A 136 -4.72 8.06 -23.92
CA ILE A 136 -5.79 9.04 -23.65
C ILE A 136 -5.65 9.62 -22.24
N ARG A 137 -5.41 8.78 -21.23
CA ARG A 137 -5.26 9.26 -19.85
C ARG A 137 -4.06 10.19 -19.70
N GLN A 138 -2.94 9.86 -20.34
CA GLN A 138 -1.70 10.63 -20.28
C GLN A 138 -1.78 11.96 -21.02
N ASN A 139 -2.38 12.00 -22.20
CA ASN A 139 -2.36 13.18 -23.07
C ASN A 139 -3.61 14.06 -22.97
N ILE A 140 -4.77 13.48 -22.62
CA ILE A 140 -6.06 14.18 -22.64
C ILE A 140 -6.55 14.46 -21.23
N LYS A 141 -6.63 13.43 -20.37
CA LYS A 141 -7.23 13.57 -19.04
C LYS A 141 -6.30 14.20 -17.99
N LYS A 142 -5.00 14.34 -18.28
CA LYS A 142 -3.94 14.86 -17.37
C LYS A 142 -3.93 14.27 -15.95
N ASN A 143 -4.60 13.13 -15.73
CA ASN A 143 -4.66 12.42 -14.46
C ASN A 143 -3.55 11.36 -14.43
N VAL A 144 -2.30 11.83 -14.43
CA VAL A 144 -1.10 10.99 -14.32
C VAL A 144 -0.43 11.28 -13.00
N PHE A 145 -0.36 10.27 -12.14
CA PHE A 145 0.26 10.39 -10.82
C PHE A 145 1.57 9.63 -10.83
N LYS A 146 2.70 10.32 -10.73
CA LYS A 146 4.02 9.70 -10.53
C LYS A 146 4.30 9.52 -9.04
N PRO A 147 5.27 8.68 -8.63
CA PRO A 147 5.67 8.57 -7.22
C PRO A 147 5.93 9.93 -6.56
N SER A 148 6.63 10.82 -7.28
CA SER A 148 6.93 12.19 -6.86
C SER A 148 5.70 13.05 -6.57
N ALA A 149 4.52 12.68 -7.08
CA ALA A 149 3.28 13.39 -6.75
C ALA A 149 2.87 13.15 -5.28
N PHE A 150 3.22 12.00 -4.69
CA PHE A 150 2.90 11.65 -3.31
C PHE A 150 3.96 12.14 -2.32
N GLU A 151 5.18 12.36 -2.82
CA GLU A 151 6.33 12.73 -2.01
C GLU A 151 6.19 14.14 -1.44
N TYR A 152 6.53 14.27 -0.16
CA TYR A 152 6.65 15.54 0.52
C TYR A 152 7.69 15.41 1.65
N PRO A 153 8.58 16.41 1.81
CA PRO A 153 9.65 16.35 2.81
C PRO A 153 9.12 16.29 4.25
N PRO A 154 9.95 15.90 5.23
CA PRO A 154 9.57 15.81 6.65
C PRO A 154 9.45 17.19 7.32
N TYR A 155 8.67 18.08 6.71
CA TYR A 155 8.36 19.41 7.24
C TYR A 155 6.96 19.43 7.84
N LYS A 156 6.92 19.92 9.08
CA LYS A 156 5.68 20.26 9.78
C LYS A 156 5.12 21.55 9.20
N ASN A 157 3.87 21.53 8.77
CA ASN A 157 3.12 22.71 8.38
C ASN A 157 2.76 23.56 9.61
N ASN A 158 2.53 24.84 9.39
CA ASN A 158 2.11 25.77 10.45
C ASN A 158 0.72 25.43 11.01
N THR A 159 -0.13 24.78 10.20
CA THR A 159 -1.48 24.40 10.61
C THR A 159 -1.49 23.03 11.26
N ASP A 160 -1.97 22.96 12.49
CA ASP A 160 -2.10 21.72 13.26
C ASP A 160 -3.40 20.98 12.94
N LYS A 161 -3.53 20.58 11.67
CA LYS A 161 -4.69 19.85 11.14
C LYS A 161 -4.47 18.35 11.07
N VAL A 162 -5.57 17.62 11.21
CA VAL A 162 -5.66 16.16 11.16
C VAL A 162 -6.48 15.74 9.94
N LEU A 163 -5.93 14.82 9.13
CA LEU A 163 -6.61 14.23 7.99
C LEU A 163 -7.09 12.81 8.31
N PHE A 164 -8.39 12.54 8.12
CA PHE A 164 -8.90 11.16 8.18
C PHE A 164 -10.03 10.93 7.18
N LEU A 165 -9.66 10.42 6.01
CA LEU A 165 -10.63 10.03 4.98
C LEU A 165 -10.70 8.52 4.92
N CYS A 166 -11.90 7.94 4.93
CA CYS A 166 -12.10 6.51 4.81
C CYS A 166 -13.26 6.19 3.85
N ARG A 167 -13.40 4.92 3.49
CA ARG A 167 -14.57 4.42 2.76
C ARG A 167 -15.24 3.35 3.59
N LEU A 168 -16.51 3.08 3.33
CA LEU A 168 -17.17 1.89 3.85
C LEU A 168 -17.12 0.78 2.80
N TRP A 169 -17.40 -0.44 3.24
CA TRP A 169 -17.46 -1.64 2.43
C TRP A 169 -18.82 -2.28 2.58
N ASN A 170 -19.60 -2.38 1.50
CA ASN A 170 -20.92 -2.98 1.57
C ASN A 170 -20.79 -4.48 1.91
N PRO A 171 -21.34 -4.98 3.04
CA PRO A 171 -21.28 -6.40 3.39
C PRO A 171 -21.91 -7.30 2.32
N ASP A 172 -22.90 -6.81 1.57
CA ASP A 172 -23.61 -7.59 0.54
C ASP A 172 -22.76 -7.88 -0.72
N GLU A 173 -21.57 -7.30 -0.85
CA GLU A 173 -20.65 -7.59 -1.97
C GLU A 173 -19.79 -8.84 -1.74
N VAL A 174 -19.97 -9.54 -0.61
CA VAL A 174 -19.27 -10.80 -0.29
C VAL A 174 -20.26 -11.85 0.15
N GLU A 175 -19.94 -13.10 -0.15
CA GLU A 175 -20.84 -14.23 0.09
C GLU A 175 -20.73 -14.78 1.51
N THR A 176 -19.50 -14.87 2.06
CA THR A 176 -19.25 -15.56 3.33
C THR A 176 -19.51 -14.69 4.56
N ASP A 177 -20.12 -15.27 5.59
CA ASP A 177 -20.49 -14.56 6.83
C ASP A 177 -19.29 -13.99 7.59
N GLY A 178 -18.13 -14.64 7.49
CA GLY A 178 -16.87 -14.13 8.04
C GLY A 178 -16.45 -12.81 7.38
N LEU A 179 -16.53 -12.72 6.05
CA LEU A 179 -16.19 -11.49 5.32
C LEU A 179 -17.24 -10.39 5.54
N LYS A 180 -18.52 -10.75 5.67
CA LYS A 180 -19.59 -9.80 6.03
C LYS A 180 -19.33 -9.19 7.40
N SER A 181 -19.13 -10.03 8.41
CA SER A 181 -18.81 -9.61 9.79
C SER A 181 -17.56 -8.71 9.83
N GLN A 182 -16.51 -9.04 9.07
CA GLN A 182 -15.32 -8.19 8.98
C GLN A 182 -15.64 -6.81 8.40
N ARG A 183 -16.42 -6.75 7.31
CA ARG A 183 -16.83 -5.47 6.69
C ARG A 183 -17.70 -4.65 7.63
N GLU A 184 -18.63 -5.27 8.33
CA GLU A 184 -19.48 -4.60 9.33
C GLU A 184 -18.66 -4.00 10.47
N LYS A 185 -17.72 -4.78 11.03
CA LYS A 185 -16.80 -4.28 12.06
C LYS A 185 -16.00 -3.08 11.56
N ILE A 186 -15.33 -3.21 10.41
CA ILE A 186 -14.55 -2.12 9.81
C ILE A 186 -15.41 -0.88 9.59
N ASN A 187 -16.66 -1.04 9.15
CA ASN A 187 -17.55 0.08 8.91
C ASN A 187 -17.96 0.78 10.21
N ASN A 188 -18.34 0.01 11.24
CA ASN A 188 -18.73 0.55 12.54
C ASN A 188 -17.59 1.33 13.17
N ASP A 189 -16.40 0.75 13.20
CA ASP A 189 -15.18 1.38 13.72
C ASP A 189 -14.87 2.68 12.98
N ARG A 190 -14.92 2.67 11.64
CA ARG A 190 -14.67 3.87 10.82
C ARG A 190 -15.69 4.98 11.07
N ILE A 191 -16.97 4.64 11.20
CA ILE A 191 -18.03 5.61 11.51
C ILE A 191 -17.78 6.23 12.88
N GLU A 192 -17.49 5.41 13.90
CA GLU A 192 -17.21 5.86 15.26
C GLU A 192 -15.98 6.79 15.28
N PHE A 193 -14.86 6.34 14.72
CA PHE A 193 -13.61 7.11 14.75
C PHE A 193 -13.72 8.45 14.02
N VAL A 194 -14.38 8.47 12.85
CA VAL A 194 -14.62 9.72 12.11
C VAL A 194 -15.52 10.66 12.92
N GLN A 195 -16.61 10.15 13.48
CA GLN A 195 -17.55 10.96 14.27
C GLN A 195 -16.85 11.55 15.50
N THR A 196 -16.05 10.75 16.22
CA THR A 196 -15.32 11.20 17.40
C THR A 196 -14.29 12.27 17.05
N CYS A 197 -13.48 12.06 16.01
CA CYS A 197 -12.53 13.07 15.55
C CYS A 197 -13.20 14.38 15.10
N LYS A 198 -14.34 14.28 14.40
CA LYS A 198 -15.13 15.45 13.98
C LYS A 198 -15.62 16.26 15.17
N ASN A 199 -16.11 15.58 16.22
CA ASN A 199 -16.59 16.22 17.45
C ASN A 199 -15.47 16.86 18.26
N GLU A 200 -14.33 16.18 18.38
CA GLU A 200 -13.21 16.64 19.23
C GLU A 200 -12.43 17.79 18.59
N PHE A 201 -12.17 17.73 17.29
CA PHE A 201 -11.20 18.63 16.65
C PHE A 201 -11.82 19.71 15.76
N GLY A 202 -13.12 19.63 15.45
CA GLY A 202 -13.85 20.65 14.70
C GLY A 202 -13.09 21.14 13.45
N ASP A 203 -12.80 22.43 13.38
CA ASP A 203 -12.11 23.08 12.24
C ASP A 203 -10.67 22.59 11.99
N ARG A 204 -10.08 21.88 12.96
CA ARG A 204 -8.76 21.25 12.81
C ARG A 204 -8.83 19.88 12.15
N PHE A 205 -10.03 19.33 11.95
CA PHE A 205 -10.24 18.03 11.34
C PHE A 205 -10.76 18.14 9.91
N THR A 206 -10.02 17.56 8.99
CA THR A 206 -10.48 17.31 7.62
C THR A 206 -10.70 15.81 7.48
N GLY A 207 -11.95 15.35 7.57
CA GLY A 207 -12.19 13.92 7.50
C GLY A 207 -13.65 13.52 7.43
N GLY A 208 -13.86 12.30 6.95
CA GLY A 208 -15.18 11.76 6.66
C GLY A 208 -15.14 10.53 5.75
N ILE A 209 -16.33 10.14 5.31
CA ILE A 209 -16.59 8.91 4.58
C ILE A 209 -16.82 9.21 3.09
N GLN A 210 -16.24 8.39 2.22
CA GLN A 210 -16.44 8.46 0.78
C GLN A 210 -17.94 8.40 0.42
N ASN A 211 -18.37 9.32 -0.44
CA ASN A 211 -19.77 9.39 -0.87
C ASN A 211 -20.10 8.34 -1.94
N ASP A 212 -20.61 7.19 -1.50
CA ASP A 212 -21.17 6.14 -2.35
C ASP A 212 -22.58 5.73 -1.90
N ALA A 213 -23.20 4.81 -2.64
CA ALA A 213 -24.59 4.41 -2.41
C ALA A 213 -24.80 3.73 -1.04
N PHE A 214 -23.80 2.98 -0.56
CA PHE A 214 -23.86 2.30 0.73
C PHE A 214 -23.68 3.31 1.87
N SER A 215 -22.67 4.17 1.76
CA SER A 215 -22.33 5.19 2.76
C SER A 215 -23.45 6.20 2.96
N ARG A 216 -24.21 6.55 1.90
CA ARG A 216 -25.41 7.39 2.01
C ARG A 216 -26.51 6.84 2.91
N ARG A 217 -26.60 5.51 3.04
CA ARG A 217 -27.57 4.84 3.93
C ARG A 217 -27.04 4.76 5.35
N MET A 218 -25.75 4.48 5.51
CA MET A 218 -25.15 4.16 6.80
C MET A 218 -24.67 5.37 7.60
N ALA A 219 -24.18 6.42 6.93
CA ALA A 219 -23.45 7.51 7.58
C ALA A 219 -23.60 8.85 6.84
N LYS A 220 -24.85 9.24 6.58
CA LYS A 220 -25.20 10.42 5.76
C LYS A 220 -24.53 11.72 6.25
N ASP A 221 -24.40 11.90 7.56
CA ASP A 221 -23.87 13.14 8.18
C ASP A 221 -22.33 13.20 8.22
N LEU A 222 -21.68 12.12 7.78
CA LEU A 222 -20.22 11.97 7.74
C LEU A 222 -19.66 11.95 6.30
N LEU A 223 -20.52 12.12 5.29
CA LEU A 223 -20.09 12.05 3.90
C LEU A 223 -19.21 13.23 3.51
N MET A 224 -18.13 12.92 2.79
CA MET A 224 -17.27 13.94 2.21
C MET A 224 -17.73 14.34 0.81
N PRO A 225 -17.55 15.62 0.43
CA PRO A 225 -17.72 16.05 -0.95
C PRO A 225 -16.87 15.22 -1.90
N HIS A 226 -17.35 14.98 -3.11
CA HIS A 226 -16.60 14.20 -4.10
C HIS A 226 -15.28 14.91 -4.47
N GLU A 227 -15.22 16.24 -4.33
CA GLU A 227 -14.07 17.08 -4.63
C GLU A 227 -12.84 16.65 -3.83
N ILE A 228 -12.94 16.52 -2.50
CA ILE A 228 -11.78 16.18 -1.65
C ILE A 228 -11.35 14.72 -1.83
N THR A 229 -12.25 13.85 -2.29
CA THR A 229 -11.96 12.43 -2.52
C THR A 229 -11.37 12.15 -3.92
N LYS A 230 -11.30 13.16 -4.80
CA LYS A 230 -10.51 13.08 -6.03
C LYS A 230 -9.03 12.88 -5.69
N LYS A 231 -8.36 12.00 -6.42
CA LYS A 231 -6.97 11.59 -6.15
C LYS A 231 -6.00 12.77 -5.96
N GLN A 232 -6.04 13.78 -6.83
CA GLN A 232 -5.17 14.96 -6.73
C GLN A 232 -5.44 15.73 -5.44
N ASN A 233 -6.71 16.08 -5.17
CA ASN A 233 -7.10 16.83 -3.98
C ASN A 233 -6.81 16.05 -2.69
N PHE A 234 -6.92 14.72 -2.73
CA PHE A 234 -6.52 13.88 -1.61
C PHE A 234 -5.01 13.94 -1.36
N ILE A 235 -4.19 13.87 -2.42
CA ILE A 235 -2.73 14.03 -2.32
C ILE A 235 -2.37 15.40 -1.75
N ASP A 236 -3.01 16.46 -2.24
CA ASP A 236 -2.78 17.83 -1.75
C ASP A 236 -3.21 17.94 -0.28
N ALA A 237 -4.34 17.35 0.09
CA ALA A 237 -4.78 17.28 1.48
C ALA A 237 -3.75 16.54 2.36
N ILE A 238 -3.17 15.43 1.93
CA ILE A 238 -2.10 14.76 2.72
C ILE A 238 -0.98 15.77 3.01
N LYS A 239 -0.51 16.49 2.00
CA LYS A 239 0.63 17.43 2.11
C LYS A 239 0.31 18.63 2.99
N ASP A 240 -0.94 19.09 2.99
CA ASP A 240 -1.40 20.22 3.80
C ASP A 240 -1.62 19.85 5.28
N HIS A 241 -1.69 18.56 5.62
CA HIS A 241 -1.91 18.09 6.99
C HIS A 241 -0.62 17.58 7.63
N ASN A 242 -0.54 17.67 8.96
CA ASN A 242 0.59 17.16 9.73
C ASN A 242 0.36 15.72 10.19
N ILE A 243 -0.87 15.43 10.64
CA ILE A 243 -1.27 14.13 11.16
C ILE A 243 -2.24 13.49 10.17
N CYS A 244 -1.95 12.26 9.76
CA CYS A 244 -2.81 11.47 8.89
C CYS A 244 -3.22 10.16 9.60
N VAL A 245 -4.53 9.93 9.67
CA VAL A 245 -5.11 8.74 10.29
C VAL A 245 -5.50 7.72 9.22
N THR A 246 -5.21 6.44 9.47
CA THR A 246 -5.67 5.32 8.66
C THR A 246 -6.19 4.18 9.53
N THR A 247 -6.96 3.28 8.93
CA THR A 247 -7.55 2.09 9.54
C THR A 247 -7.15 0.85 8.75
N THR A 248 -7.34 -0.32 9.34
CA THR A 248 -7.11 -1.61 8.72
C THR A 248 -7.99 -1.77 7.47
N GLY A 249 -7.42 -2.36 6.41
CA GLY A 249 -8.10 -2.65 5.15
C GLY A 249 -8.89 -3.95 5.20
N LEU A 250 -9.48 -4.33 4.06
CA LEU A 250 -10.07 -5.68 3.93
C LEU A 250 -8.99 -6.75 4.11
N HIS A 251 -9.36 -7.94 4.57
CA HIS A 251 -8.42 -9.06 4.79
C HIS A 251 -7.26 -8.67 5.72
N ASP A 252 -7.52 -7.83 6.72
CA ASP A 252 -6.55 -7.32 7.69
C ASP A 252 -5.36 -6.58 7.05
N SER A 253 -5.55 -6.11 5.82
CA SER A 253 -4.48 -5.54 5.01
C SER A 253 -3.99 -4.19 5.52
N THR A 254 -2.70 -3.94 5.32
CA THR A 254 -2.14 -2.60 5.40
C THR A 254 -2.64 -1.77 4.20
N GLY A 255 -3.58 -0.86 4.46
CA GLY A 255 -4.17 -0.03 3.41
C GLY A 255 -3.15 0.88 2.71
N TRP A 256 -3.37 1.15 1.41
CA TRP A 256 -2.47 1.98 0.61
C TRP A 256 -2.24 3.38 1.15
N LYS A 257 -3.19 3.92 1.91
CA LYS A 257 -3.07 5.22 2.58
C LYS A 257 -1.87 5.30 3.50
N LEU A 258 -1.52 4.20 4.18
CA LEU A 258 -0.32 4.18 5.01
C LEU A 258 0.93 4.49 4.17
N ALA A 259 1.06 3.85 3.01
CA ALA A 259 2.17 4.07 2.09
C ALA A 259 2.17 5.51 1.52
N GLU A 260 0.99 6.05 1.20
CA GLU A 260 0.84 7.42 0.72
C GLU A 260 1.24 8.45 1.80
N TYR A 261 0.92 8.20 3.07
CA TYR A 261 1.30 9.06 4.18
C TYR A 261 2.80 8.97 4.52
N VAL A 262 3.37 7.77 4.39
CA VAL A 262 4.81 7.54 4.50
C VAL A 262 5.57 8.27 3.39
N ALA A 263 5.09 8.22 2.14
CA ALA A 263 5.66 8.98 1.01
C ALA A 263 5.64 10.49 1.26
N ALA A 264 4.57 11.00 1.86
CA ALA A 264 4.45 12.41 2.24
C ALA A 264 5.16 12.77 3.55
N SER A 265 5.89 11.84 4.19
CA SER A 265 6.60 12.05 5.46
C SER A 265 5.69 12.63 6.55
N ARG A 266 4.45 12.14 6.67
CA ARG A 266 3.49 12.62 7.67
C ARG A 266 3.69 11.94 9.02
N ALA A 267 3.16 12.54 10.08
CA ALA A 267 2.95 11.83 11.32
C ALA A 267 1.70 10.97 11.18
N ILE A 268 1.79 9.70 11.56
CA ILE A 268 0.79 8.69 11.20
C ILE A 268 0.19 8.09 12.46
N ILE A 269 -1.13 7.94 12.44
CA ILE A 269 -1.87 7.17 13.43
C ILE A 269 -2.62 6.08 12.70
N SER A 270 -2.47 4.83 13.12
CA SER A 270 -3.05 3.66 12.45
C SER A 270 -3.61 2.67 13.46
N GLU A 271 -4.62 1.91 13.06
CA GLU A 271 -4.88 0.62 13.72
C GLU A 271 -3.65 -0.29 13.63
N PRO A 272 -3.52 -1.31 14.50
CA PRO A 272 -2.37 -2.23 14.48
C PRO A 272 -2.18 -2.87 13.11
N LEU A 273 -0.92 -2.98 12.68
CA LEU A 273 -0.59 -3.70 11.46
C LEU A 273 -0.58 -5.21 11.74
N HIS A 274 -1.27 -5.97 10.91
CA HIS A 274 -1.37 -7.43 11.02
C HIS A 274 -0.25 -8.17 10.25
N TYR A 275 0.49 -7.46 9.42
CA TYR A 275 1.53 -7.99 8.55
C TYR A 275 2.86 -7.28 8.80
N GLU A 276 3.96 -8.03 8.74
CA GLU A 276 5.30 -7.48 8.97
C GLU A 276 5.83 -6.79 7.71
N LEU A 277 6.61 -5.74 7.92
CA LEU A 277 7.21 -4.92 6.88
C LEU A 277 8.74 -5.04 6.94
N PRO A 278 9.46 -4.89 5.81
CA PRO A 278 10.91 -4.83 5.83
C PRO A 278 11.37 -3.54 6.54
N GLY A 279 12.61 -3.52 7.04
CA GLY A 279 13.24 -2.28 7.50
C GLY A 279 12.82 -1.78 8.89
N ASP A 280 12.35 -2.65 9.79
CA ASP A 280 12.00 -2.33 11.18
C ASP A 280 10.94 -1.21 11.33
N PHE A 281 9.93 -1.22 10.44
CA PHE A 281 8.78 -0.32 10.55
C PHE A 281 7.94 -0.69 11.77
N LYS A 282 7.91 0.19 12.77
CA LYS A 282 7.30 -0.12 14.08
C LYS A 282 6.65 1.07 14.76
N ASN A 283 5.69 0.75 15.62
CA ASN A 283 5.15 1.65 16.65
C ASN A 283 6.12 1.73 17.85
N PRO A 284 6.39 2.93 18.42
CA PRO A 284 5.84 4.25 18.07
C PRO A 284 6.67 5.05 17.05
N THR A 285 7.76 4.48 16.50
CA THR A 285 8.74 5.19 15.67
C THR A 285 8.15 5.76 14.38
N HIS A 286 7.34 4.97 13.67
CA HIS A 286 6.82 5.32 12.34
C HIS A 286 5.33 5.69 12.35
N TYR A 287 4.60 5.19 13.34
CA TYR A 287 3.19 5.46 13.55
C TYR A 287 2.81 5.24 15.01
N LEU A 288 1.72 5.85 15.47
CA LEU A 288 1.08 5.49 16.73
C LEU A 288 -0.09 4.54 16.50
N SER A 289 -0.13 3.46 17.26
CA SER A 289 -1.20 2.47 17.19
C SER A 289 -2.40 2.87 18.05
N PHE A 290 -3.63 2.62 17.58
CA PHE A 290 -4.86 2.76 18.38
C PHE A 290 -5.83 1.60 18.13
N ASN A 291 -6.64 1.24 19.13
CA ASN A 291 -7.66 0.19 19.02
C ASN A 291 -9.08 0.70 19.27
N ASN A 292 -9.24 1.95 19.69
CA ASN A 292 -10.52 2.58 20.00
C ASN A 292 -10.42 4.11 19.91
N SER A 293 -11.57 4.77 19.94
CA SER A 293 -11.69 6.23 19.87
C SER A 293 -10.85 6.96 20.92
N SER A 294 -10.84 6.51 22.17
CA SER A 294 -10.07 7.17 23.24
C SER A 294 -8.56 7.16 22.96
N GLN A 295 -8.02 6.01 22.52
CA GLN A 295 -6.61 5.91 22.11
C GLN A 295 -6.31 6.77 20.88
N LEU A 296 -7.22 6.82 19.91
CA LEU A 296 -7.07 7.67 18.72
C LEU A 296 -6.97 9.15 19.12
N ILE A 297 -7.89 9.64 19.94
CA ILE A 297 -7.90 11.03 20.42
C ILE A 297 -6.64 11.35 21.23
N ASN A 298 -6.24 10.46 22.13
CA ASN A 298 -5.02 10.64 22.92
C ASN A 298 -3.77 10.73 22.03
N ASN A 299 -3.61 9.81 21.07
CA ASN A 299 -2.49 9.83 20.13
C ASN A 299 -2.45 11.11 19.29
N ILE A 300 -3.61 11.59 18.83
CA ILE A 300 -3.68 12.88 18.11
C ILE A 300 -3.23 14.01 19.02
N ASN A 301 -3.79 14.09 20.23
CA ASN A 301 -3.44 15.11 21.21
C ASN A 301 -1.96 15.09 21.61
N ASP A 302 -1.35 13.91 21.74
CA ASP A 302 0.06 13.74 22.08
C ASP A 302 0.96 14.29 20.96
N LEU A 303 0.66 13.98 19.69
CA LEU A 303 1.40 14.56 18.57
C LEU A 303 1.24 16.08 18.51
N LEU A 304 0.02 16.59 18.73
CA LEU A 304 -0.27 18.03 18.71
C LEU A 304 0.46 18.79 19.82
N LYS A 305 0.58 18.19 21.02
CA LYS A 305 1.27 18.78 22.18
C LYS A 305 2.78 18.60 22.11
N ASN A 306 3.29 17.63 21.34
CA ASN A 306 4.72 17.31 21.25
C ASN A 306 5.25 17.46 19.80
N PRO A 307 5.53 18.70 19.33
CA PRO A 307 6.04 18.93 17.98
C PRO A 307 7.36 18.25 17.66
N GLU A 308 8.20 17.96 18.66
CA GLU A 308 9.45 17.21 18.47
C GLU A 308 9.16 15.75 18.11
N MET A 309 8.34 15.06 18.90
CA MET A 309 7.90 13.70 18.62
C MET A 309 7.27 13.58 17.22
N MET A 310 6.42 14.54 16.85
CA MET A 310 5.84 14.60 15.51
C MET A 310 6.93 14.70 14.43
N ARG A 311 7.90 15.62 14.58
CA ARG A 311 8.97 15.81 13.60
C ARG A 311 9.88 14.60 13.49
N GLU A 312 10.21 13.94 14.59
CA GLU A 312 11.02 12.72 14.56
C GLU A 312 10.31 11.59 13.82
N MET A 313 9.01 11.37 14.07
CA MET A 313 8.21 10.41 13.29
C MET A 313 8.18 10.74 11.80
N MET A 314 8.02 12.02 11.44
CA MET A 314 8.05 12.47 10.04
C MET A 314 9.40 12.18 9.37
N LYS A 315 10.52 12.40 10.08
CA LYS A 315 11.87 12.09 9.60
C LYS A 315 12.08 10.58 9.42
N GLU A 316 11.63 9.78 10.37
CA GLU A 316 11.72 8.31 10.27
C GLU A 316 10.86 7.77 9.13
N ASN A 317 9.65 8.30 8.92
CA ASN A 317 8.83 7.95 7.76
C ASN A 317 9.46 8.36 6.43
N HIS A 318 10.08 9.53 6.36
CA HIS A 318 10.86 9.95 5.19
C HIS A 318 12.03 9.00 4.92
N ARG A 319 12.79 8.65 5.96
CA ARG A 319 13.90 7.69 5.87
C ARG A 319 13.39 6.32 5.41
N TYR A 320 12.30 5.84 5.98
CA TYR A 320 11.70 4.57 5.63
C TYR A 320 11.27 4.54 4.16
N TYR A 321 10.58 5.58 3.69
CA TYR A 321 10.15 5.69 2.30
C TYR A 321 11.34 5.53 1.33
N ASN A 322 12.38 6.33 1.56
CA ASN A 322 13.57 6.38 0.70
C ASN A 322 14.45 5.12 0.77
N ASN A 323 14.21 4.21 1.70
CA ASN A 323 14.98 2.97 1.83
C ASN A 323 14.17 1.72 1.48
N PHE A 324 12.84 1.73 1.64
CA PHE A 324 12.02 0.50 1.55
C PHE A 324 10.75 0.63 0.71
N VAL A 325 10.22 1.84 0.48
CA VAL A 325 8.93 2.03 -0.22
C VAL A 325 9.10 2.57 -1.63
N ASP A 326 10.07 3.46 -1.87
CA ASP A 326 10.42 3.87 -3.23
C ASP A 326 10.64 2.64 -4.09
N SER A 327 10.01 2.64 -5.27
CA SER A 327 9.92 1.46 -6.14
C SER A 327 11.29 0.94 -6.57
N GLU A 328 12.26 1.82 -6.83
CA GLU A 328 13.61 1.41 -7.19
C GLU A 328 14.30 0.73 -6.01
N LYS A 329 14.21 1.34 -4.83
CA LYS A 329 14.82 0.82 -3.60
C LYS A 329 14.19 -0.49 -3.16
N MET A 330 12.87 -0.61 -3.23
CA MET A 330 12.14 -1.85 -2.96
C MET A 330 12.70 -3.00 -3.80
N ILE A 331 12.75 -2.85 -5.12
CA ILE A 331 13.23 -3.92 -6.00
C ILE A 331 14.73 -4.14 -5.87
N LEU A 332 15.52 -3.10 -5.64
CA LEU A 332 16.95 -3.29 -5.40
C LEU A 332 17.19 -4.12 -4.13
N ASN A 333 16.46 -3.84 -3.05
CA ASN A 333 16.59 -4.59 -1.80
C ASN A 333 16.21 -6.06 -1.98
N THR A 334 15.17 -6.37 -2.75
CA THR A 334 14.80 -7.77 -3.02
C THR A 334 15.88 -8.50 -3.83
N LEU A 335 16.45 -7.85 -4.86
CA LEU A 335 17.53 -8.43 -5.66
C LEU A 335 18.82 -8.62 -4.85
N LEU A 336 19.21 -7.64 -4.03
CA LEU A 336 20.35 -7.77 -3.12
C LEU A 336 20.12 -8.84 -2.06
N LYS A 337 18.87 -9.02 -1.59
CA LYS A 337 18.54 -10.10 -0.67
C LYS A 337 18.76 -11.47 -1.30
N ILE A 338 18.40 -11.64 -2.58
CA ILE A 338 18.62 -12.88 -3.35
C ILE A 338 20.12 -13.16 -3.56
N ASP A 339 20.91 -12.13 -3.80
CA ASP A 339 22.35 -12.25 -4.10
C ASP A 339 23.21 -12.61 -2.87
N ASN A 340 22.82 -12.08 -1.70
CA ASN A 340 23.53 -12.31 -0.43
C ASN A 340 23.16 -13.62 0.27
N ASP A 341 22.13 -14.31 -0.22
CA ASP A 341 21.51 -15.51 0.36
C ASP A 341 21.92 -16.80 -0.37
#